data_AF-A0A1M7LTU4-F1
#
_entry.id   AF-A0A1M7LTU4-F1
#
_cell.length_a   1.000
_cell.length_b   1.000
_cell.length_c   1.000
_cell.angle_alpha   90.00
_cell.angle_beta   90.00
_cell.angle_gamma   90.00
#
_symmetry.space_group_name_H-M   'P 1'
#
loop_
_entity.id
_entity.type
_entity.pdbx_description
1 polymer ?
#
loop_
_entity_poly.entity_id
_entity_poly.type
_entity_poly.pdbx_seq_one_letter_code
_entity_poly.pdbx_strand_id
1 'polypeptide(L)'
;MQNIQSKIASQDWESITESMHENGFAIIPNVLNNEQCEDLKFDYDNPNLYRKTVVMERYRFGLGEYKYFNYPLPDLIQDIRSLIYPKLAPIANAWMKVLNIDTVFPETHAELLQQCHDNNQLKATVLILKLVKAVSIRCIRICMVMFIFPFRLSYF
;
A
#
# COMPACT_ATOMS: atom_id res chain seq x y z
N MET A 1 -13.74 0.40 -19.77
CA MET A 1 -13.08 -0.06 -18.53
C MET A 1 -12.67 1.16 -17.74
N GLN A 2 -13.22 1.38 -16.54
CA GLN A 2 -12.85 2.55 -15.74
C GLN A 2 -11.41 2.43 -15.26
N ASN A 3 -10.59 3.41 -15.62
CA ASN A 3 -9.19 3.51 -15.19
C ASN A 3 -9.13 3.66 -13.65
N ILE A 4 -8.14 3.05 -13.02
CA ILE A 4 -7.92 3.12 -11.56
C ILE A 4 -7.82 4.55 -11.05
N GLN A 5 -7.28 5.46 -11.88
CA GLN A 5 -7.24 6.89 -11.61
C GLN A 5 -8.64 7.48 -11.40
N SER A 6 -9.59 7.18 -12.29
CA SER A 6 -10.96 7.68 -12.18
C SER A 6 -11.65 7.15 -10.94
N LYS A 7 -11.42 5.86 -10.60
CA LYS A 7 -12.00 5.24 -9.40
C LYS A 7 -11.48 5.85 -8.11
N ILE A 8 -10.17 6.12 -8.02
CA ILE A 8 -9.55 6.75 -6.86
C ILE A 8 -10.00 8.21 -6.76
N ALA A 9 -10.07 8.92 -7.88
CA ALA A 9 -10.53 10.31 -7.90
C ALA A 9 -12.02 10.47 -7.53
N SER A 10 -12.87 9.48 -7.85
CA SER A 10 -14.30 9.51 -7.55
C SER A 10 -14.66 9.08 -6.12
N GLN A 11 -13.69 8.69 -5.30
CA GLN A 11 -13.95 8.37 -3.90
C GLN A 11 -14.27 9.63 -3.11
N ASP A 12 -15.12 9.48 -2.09
CA ASP A 12 -15.41 10.53 -1.12
C ASP A 12 -14.22 10.69 -0.16
N TRP A 13 -13.23 11.46 -0.59
CA TRP A 13 -12.02 11.72 0.21
C TRP A 13 -12.29 12.53 1.47
N GLU A 14 -13.38 13.28 1.52
CA GLU A 14 -13.79 14.02 2.72
C GLU A 14 -14.26 13.03 3.79
N SER A 15 -15.21 12.16 3.44
CA SER A 15 -15.67 11.10 4.34
C SER A 15 -14.55 10.12 4.74
N ILE A 16 -13.66 9.77 3.81
CA ILE A 16 -12.47 8.95 4.11
C ILE A 16 -11.58 9.67 5.13
N THR A 17 -11.35 10.97 4.97
CA THR A 17 -10.50 11.76 5.86
C THR A 17 -11.10 11.85 7.26
N GLU A 18 -12.40 12.12 7.37
CA GLU A 18 -13.11 12.11 8.66
C GLU A 18 -13.03 10.73 9.33
N SER A 19 -13.30 9.66 8.59
CA SER A 19 -13.23 8.30 9.11
C SER A 19 -11.82 7.96 9.62
N MET A 20 -10.77 8.41 8.90
CA MET A 20 -9.38 8.28 9.34
C MET A 20 -9.14 9.04 10.65
N HIS A 21 -9.61 10.28 10.79
CA HIS A 21 -9.45 11.08 12.01
C HIS A 21 -10.17 10.47 13.21
N GLU A 22 -11.38 9.94 13.02
CA GLU A 22 -12.19 9.38 14.09
C GLU A 22 -11.74 7.98 14.54
N ASN A 23 -11.45 7.11 13.57
CA ASN A 23 -11.27 5.67 13.82
C ASN A 23 -9.82 5.21 13.70
N GLY A 24 -8.93 6.04 13.14
CA GLY A 24 -7.55 5.67 12.81
C GLY A 24 -7.42 4.75 11.58
N PHE A 25 -8.54 4.41 10.92
CA PHE A 25 -8.60 3.66 9.67
C PHE A 25 -9.81 4.08 8.85
N ALA A 26 -9.76 3.83 7.54
CA ALA A 26 -10.87 4.03 6.62
C ALA A 26 -10.91 2.89 5.60
N ILE A 27 -12.11 2.57 5.12
CA ILE A 27 -12.33 1.55 4.08
C ILE A 27 -12.64 2.29 2.78
N ILE A 28 -11.81 2.04 1.75
CA ILE A 28 -12.03 2.58 0.40
C ILE A 28 -12.61 1.46 -0.48
N PRO A 29 -13.90 1.48 -0.80
CA PRO A 29 -14.51 0.42 -1.58
C PRO A 29 -14.09 0.48 -3.06
N ASN A 30 -14.09 -0.68 -3.72
CA ASN A 30 -14.04 -0.82 -5.18
C ASN A 30 -12.83 -0.22 -5.92
N VAL A 31 -11.70 -0.02 -5.22
CA VAL A 31 -10.46 0.49 -5.84
C VAL A 31 -9.94 -0.46 -6.92
N LEU A 32 -9.85 -1.76 -6.62
CA LEU A 32 -9.52 -2.81 -7.58
C LEU A 32 -10.79 -3.42 -8.16
N ASN A 33 -10.77 -3.78 -9.44
CA ASN A 33 -11.80 -4.62 -10.06
C ASN A 33 -11.39 -6.11 -10.01
N ASN A 34 -12.32 -7.01 -10.36
CA ASN A 34 -12.06 -8.45 -10.33
C ASN A 34 -10.91 -8.87 -11.26
N GLU A 35 -10.81 -8.27 -12.45
CA GLU A 35 -9.76 -8.56 -13.43
C GLU A 35 -8.36 -8.24 -12.86
N GLN A 36 -8.19 -7.04 -12.31
CA GLN A 36 -6.98 -6.62 -11.62
C GLN A 36 -6.63 -7.52 -10.43
N CYS A 37 -7.64 -7.99 -9.69
CA CYS A 37 -7.43 -8.95 -8.61
C CYS A 37 -6.95 -10.31 -9.14
N GLU A 38 -7.49 -10.79 -10.26
CA GLU A 38 -7.03 -12.03 -10.90
C GLU A 38 -5.62 -11.88 -11.49
N ASP A 39 -5.28 -10.75 -12.10
CA ASP A 39 -3.93 -10.46 -12.59
C ASP A 39 -2.91 -10.52 -11.45
N LEU A 40 -3.21 -9.89 -10.32
CA LEU A 40 -2.35 -9.94 -9.12
C LEU A 40 -2.23 -11.35 -8.54
N LYS A 41 -3.26 -12.19 -8.69
CA LYS A 41 -3.19 -13.60 -8.29
C LYS A 41 -2.32 -14.41 -9.24
N PHE A 42 -2.43 -14.16 -10.54
CA PHE A 42 -1.61 -14.82 -11.55
C PHE A 42 -0.12 -14.47 -11.36
N ASP A 43 0.17 -13.18 -11.15
CA ASP A 43 1.52 -12.66 -10.90
C ASP A 43 2.11 -13.11 -9.56
N TYR A 44 1.29 -13.67 -8.65
CA TYR A 44 1.78 -14.19 -7.39
C TYR A 44 2.80 -15.31 -7.56
N ASP A 45 2.62 -16.15 -8.57
CA ASP A 45 3.48 -17.30 -8.82
C ASP A 45 4.72 -16.93 -9.66
N ASN A 46 4.85 -15.67 -10.12
CA ASN A 46 6.02 -15.18 -10.85
C ASN A 46 7.16 -14.79 -9.86
N PRO A 47 8.24 -15.58 -9.76
CA PRO A 47 9.30 -15.33 -8.77
C PRO A 47 10.09 -14.04 -9.05
N ASN A 48 10.14 -13.57 -10.30
CA ASN A 48 10.93 -12.40 -10.69
C ASN A 48 10.37 -11.09 -10.14
N LEU A 49 9.08 -11.05 -9.79
CA LEU A 49 8.43 -9.89 -9.19
C LEU A 49 8.78 -9.70 -7.71
N TYR A 50 9.37 -10.71 -7.07
CA TYR A 50 9.57 -10.72 -5.62
C TYR A 50 11.04 -10.80 -5.25
N ARG A 51 11.46 -9.91 -4.34
CA ARG A 51 12.83 -9.93 -3.80
C ARG A 51 13.00 -10.86 -2.61
N LYS A 52 11.90 -11.17 -1.91
CA LYS A 52 11.93 -11.98 -0.68
C LYS A 52 10.58 -12.62 -0.45
N THR A 53 10.60 -13.94 -0.24
CA THR A 53 9.46 -14.71 0.24
C THR A 53 9.68 -15.09 1.69
N VAL A 54 8.66 -14.88 2.52
CA VAL A 54 8.68 -15.32 3.91
C VAL A 54 7.55 -16.32 4.12
N VAL A 55 7.93 -17.56 4.39
CA VAL A 55 7.01 -18.62 4.77
C VAL A 55 6.67 -18.43 6.25
N MET A 56 5.42 -18.08 6.54
CA MET A 56 4.94 -17.72 7.88
C MET A 56 5.03 -18.90 8.86
N GLU A 57 4.87 -20.12 8.34
CA GLU A 57 4.94 -21.37 9.11
C GLU A 57 6.27 -21.52 9.84
N ARG A 58 7.37 -21.09 9.19
CA ARG A 58 8.72 -21.13 9.76
C ARG A 58 8.87 -20.23 10.99
N TYR A 59 8.00 -19.23 11.14
CA TYR A 59 8.03 -18.25 12.23
C TYR A 59 6.87 -18.39 13.21
N ARG A 60 6.06 -19.47 13.11
CA ARG A 60 4.86 -19.70 13.93
C ARG A 60 3.77 -18.62 13.79
N PHE A 61 3.75 -17.88 12.67
CA PHE A 61 2.73 -16.85 12.39
C PHE A 61 1.44 -17.41 11.74
N GLY A 62 1.29 -18.73 11.66
CA GLY A 62 0.19 -19.41 10.98
C GLY A 62 0.58 -20.02 9.64
N LEU A 63 -0.40 -20.58 8.92
CA LEU A 63 -0.21 -21.24 7.63
C LEU A 63 -0.36 -20.22 6.48
N GLY A 64 0.73 -19.89 5.81
CA GLY A 64 0.77 -18.86 4.78
C GLY A 64 2.17 -18.42 4.37
N GLU A 65 2.22 -17.56 3.36
CA GLU A 65 3.44 -16.89 2.91
C GLU A 65 3.14 -15.45 2.50
N TYR A 66 4.07 -14.55 2.83
CA TYR A 66 4.07 -13.20 2.29
C TYR A 66 5.30 -12.96 1.43
N LYS A 67 5.11 -12.30 0.29
CA LYS A 67 6.17 -11.97 -0.66
C LYS A 67 6.32 -10.45 -0.74
N TYR A 68 7.55 -9.97 -0.68
CA TYR A 68 7.88 -8.56 -0.91
C TYR A 68 8.18 -8.34 -2.38
N PHE A 69 7.53 -7.35 -2.98
CA PHE A 69 7.81 -6.97 -4.37
C PHE A 69 9.24 -6.41 -4.51
N ASN A 70 9.81 -6.64 -5.68
CA ASN A 70 11.05 -6.04 -6.13
C ASN A 70 10.77 -4.81 -7.01
N TYR A 71 11.78 -3.97 -7.24
CA TYR A 71 11.72 -2.95 -8.29
C TYR A 71 12.17 -3.55 -9.65
N PRO A 72 11.59 -3.10 -10.78
CA PRO A 72 10.44 -2.20 -10.88
C PRO A 72 9.15 -2.85 -10.36
N LEU A 73 8.27 -2.03 -9.76
CA LEU A 73 6.96 -2.50 -9.30
C LEU A 73 6.02 -2.69 -10.50
N PRO A 74 5.04 -3.62 -10.43
CA PRO A 74 3.96 -3.66 -11.41
C PRO A 74 3.24 -2.31 -11.51
N ASP A 75 2.94 -1.88 -12.74
CA ASP A 75 2.35 -0.57 -13.04
C ASP A 75 1.11 -0.29 -12.18
N LEU A 76 0.22 -1.28 -12.05
CA LEU A 76 -0.98 -1.19 -11.22
C LEU A 76 -0.66 -0.79 -9.77
N ILE A 77 0.36 -1.40 -9.16
CA ILE A 77 0.76 -1.12 -7.77
C ILE A 77 1.40 0.26 -7.68
N GLN A 78 2.23 0.62 -8.66
CA GLN A 78 2.88 1.92 -8.72
C GLN A 78 1.86 3.06 -8.88
N ASP A 79 0.85 2.87 -9.72
CA ASP A 79 -0.23 3.83 -9.95
C ASP A 79 -1.05 4.07 -8.69
N ILE A 80 -1.48 3.00 -8.01
CA ILE A 80 -2.23 3.10 -6.75
C ILE A 80 -1.46 3.93 -5.72
N ARG A 81 -0.15 3.69 -5.58
CA ARG A 81 0.70 4.42 -4.64
C ARG A 81 0.78 5.89 -5.01
N SER A 82 1.03 6.17 -6.29
CA SER A 82 1.19 7.53 -6.79
C SER A 82 -0.10 8.35 -6.71
N LEU A 83 -1.25 7.70 -6.88
CA LEU A 83 -2.57 8.34 -6.87
C LEU A 83 -3.16 8.54 -5.48
N ILE A 84 -2.95 7.59 -4.57
CA ILE A 84 -3.49 7.67 -3.20
C ILE A 84 -2.61 8.53 -2.30
N TYR A 85 -1.29 8.55 -2.52
CA TYR A 85 -0.38 9.27 -1.63
C TYR A 85 -0.71 10.77 -1.48
N PRO A 86 -0.97 11.55 -2.54
CA PRO A 86 -1.31 12.97 -2.42
C PRO A 86 -2.60 13.22 -1.64
N LYS A 87 -3.47 12.22 -1.54
CA LYS A 87 -4.71 12.30 -0.74
C LYS A 87 -4.47 12.01 0.74
N LEU A 88 -3.48 11.17 1.05
CA LEU A 88 -3.12 10.80 2.41
C LEU A 88 -2.10 11.77 3.05
N ALA A 89 -1.23 12.41 2.26
CA ALA A 89 -0.21 13.32 2.77
C ALA A 89 -0.77 14.48 3.61
N PRO A 90 -1.88 15.16 3.22
CA PRO A 90 -2.49 16.20 4.05
C PRO A 90 -2.99 15.68 5.39
N ILE A 91 -3.57 14.49 5.42
CA ILE A 91 -4.06 13.84 6.65
C ILE A 91 -2.88 13.54 7.58
N ALA A 92 -1.79 12.99 7.03
CA ALA A 92 -0.58 12.69 7.78
C ALA A 92 0.03 13.97 8.37
N ASN A 93 0.13 15.03 7.58
CA ASN A 93 0.65 16.33 8.03
C ASN A 93 -0.23 16.97 9.11
N ALA A 94 -1.56 16.84 9.00
CA ALA A 94 -2.48 17.29 10.05
C ALA A 94 -2.22 16.54 11.37
N TRP A 95 -2.00 15.22 11.31
CA TRP A 95 -1.70 14.42 12.49
C TRP A 95 -0.34 14.78 13.09
N MET A 96 0.69 14.97 12.26
CA MET A 96 2.02 15.40 12.74
C MET A 96 1.97 16.72 13.50
N LYS A 97 1.16 17.67 12.99
CA LYS A 97 0.93 18.96 13.66
C LYS A 97 0.23 18.80 15.01
N VAL A 98 -0.80 17.96 15.09
CA VAL A 98 -1.53 17.70 16.35
C VAL A 98 -0.64 16.98 17.37
N LEU A 99 0.21 16.07 16.90
CA LEU A 99 1.14 15.31 17.74
C LEU A 99 2.42 16.08 18.10
N ASN A 100 2.58 17.32 17.61
CA ASN A 100 3.77 18.15 17.79
C ASN A 100 5.08 17.44 17.36
N ILE A 101 5.00 16.75 16.21
CA ILE A 101 6.14 16.09 15.58
C ILE A 101 6.61 16.95 14.41
N ASP A 102 7.88 17.35 14.41
CA ASP A 102 8.52 18.18 13.38
C ASP A 102 8.82 17.38 12.08
N THR A 103 7.82 16.69 11.55
CA THR A 103 7.92 15.96 10.28
C THR A 103 6.83 16.45 9.33
N VAL A 104 7.26 16.87 8.14
CA VAL A 104 6.36 17.27 7.06
C VAL A 104 6.57 16.34 5.89
N PHE A 105 5.50 15.67 5.48
CA PHE A 105 5.47 14.84 4.29
C PHE A 105 5.22 15.71 3.05
N PRO A 106 5.95 15.45 1.94
CA PRO A 106 5.77 16.19 0.69
C PRO A 106 4.40 15.92 0.06
N GLU A 107 4.03 16.74 -0.92
CA GLU A 107 2.74 16.62 -1.59
C GLU A 107 2.71 15.46 -2.60
N THR A 108 3.87 15.09 -3.15
CA THR A 108 3.97 14.07 -4.20
C THR A 108 4.69 12.80 -3.74
N HIS A 109 4.28 11.66 -4.31
CA HIS A 109 4.88 10.36 -3.99
C HIS A 109 6.35 10.29 -4.44
N ALA A 110 6.68 10.96 -5.54
CA ALA A 110 8.04 11.00 -6.07
C ALA A 110 9.01 11.71 -5.12
N GLU A 111 8.60 12.84 -4.53
CA GLU A 111 9.40 13.56 -3.54
C GLU A 111 9.62 12.72 -2.27
N LEU A 112 8.59 12.00 -1.82
CA LEU A 112 8.74 11.09 -0.69
C LEU A 112 9.74 9.96 -0.99
N LEU A 113 9.69 9.40 -2.21
CA LEU A 113 10.66 8.39 -2.63
C LEU A 113 12.08 8.95 -2.66
N GLN A 114 12.25 10.19 -3.13
CA GLN A 114 13.56 10.86 -3.10
C GLN A 114 14.07 11.01 -1.67
N GLN A 115 13.24 11.53 -0.75
CA GLN A 115 13.59 11.62 0.67
C GLN A 115 13.94 10.24 1.27
N CYS A 116 13.24 9.17 0.87
CA CYS A 116 13.58 7.82 1.29
C CYS A 116 14.94 7.37 0.75
N HIS A 117 15.24 7.64 -0.52
CA HIS A 117 16.51 7.30 -1.14
C HIS A 117 17.68 8.05 -0.48
N ASP A 118 17.49 9.34 -0.19
CA ASP A 118 18.48 10.16 0.53
C ASP A 118 18.77 9.63 1.94
N ASN A 119 17.78 8.97 2.56
CA ASN A 119 17.90 8.27 3.84
C ASN A 119 18.29 6.78 3.71
N ASN A 120 18.89 6.36 2.58
CA ASN A 120 19.34 4.99 2.30
C ASN A 120 18.22 3.92 2.27
N GLN A 121 16.96 4.31 2.12
CA GLN A 121 15.82 3.40 2.02
C GLN A 121 15.45 3.15 0.56
N LEU A 122 16.16 2.21 -0.08
CA LEU A 122 16.06 1.91 -1.51
C LEU A 122 15.10 0.77 -1.88
N LYS A 123 14.46 0.12 -0.90
CA LYS A 123 13.71 -1.13 -1.11
C LYS A 123 12.20 -0.92 -1.04
N ALA A 124 11.47 -1.56 -1.95
CA ALA A 124 10.02 -1.61 -1.90
C ALA A 124 9.53 -2.33 -0.64
N THR A 125 8.54 -1.71 0.00
CA THR A 125 7.83 -2.19 1.19
C THR A 125 6.48 -2.81 0.87
N VAL A 126 6.11 -2.88 -0.41
CA VAL A 126 4.88 -3.52 -0.86
C VAL A 126 5.01 -5.02 -0.69
N LEU A 127 3.97 -5.65 -0.14
CA LEU A 127 3.91 -7.09 0.04
C LEU A 127 2.53 -7.64 -0.33
N ILE A 128 2.52 -8.91 -0.71
CA ILE A 128 1.31 -9.68 -1.00
C ILE A 128 1.29 -10.91 -0.10
N LEU A 129 0.13 -11.23 0.46
CA LEU A 129 -0.08 -12.30 1.44
C LEU A 129 -1.01 -13.38 0.88
N LYS A 130 -0.57 -14.63 0.98
CA LYS A 130 -1.35 -15.83 0.69
C LYS A 130 -1.54 -16.63 1.98
N LEU A 131 -2.78 -16.91 2.34
CA LEU A 131 -3.14 -17.69 3.53
C LEU A 131 -3.67 -19.06 3.12
N VAL A 132 -3.13 -20.14 3.67
CA VAL A 132 -3.36 -21.53 3.19
C VAL A 132 -4.77 -22.05 3.47
N LYS A 133 -5.51 -21.47 4.42
CA LYS A 133 -6.84 -22.00 4.82
C LYS A 133 -7.94 -21.94 3.73
N ALA A 134 -7.66 -21.27 2.62
CA ALA A 134 -8.40 -21.32 1.37
C ALA A 134 -7.41 -20.84 0.31
N VAL A 135 -7.27 -21.52 -0.82
CA VAL A 135 -6.36 -21.14 -1.91
C VAL A 135 -6.81 -19.79 -2.50
N SER A 136 -6.54 -18.70 -1.79
CA SER A 136 -6.97 -17.35 -2.13
C SER A 136 -5.98 -16.35 -1.52
N ILE A 137 -5.45 -15.48 -2.38
CA ILE A 137 -4.71 -14.30 -1.96
C ILE A 137 -5.71 -13.35 -1.34
N ARG A 138 -5.50 -13.11 -0.04
CA ARG A 138 -6.46 -12.43 0.83
C ARG A 138 -5.97 -11.09 1.30
N CYS A 139 -4.73 -10.72 1.04
CA CYS A 139 -4.30 -9.38 1.38
C CYS A 139 -3.16 -8.87 0.50
N ILE A 140 -3.38 -7.72 -0.13
CA ILE A 140 -2.30 -6.93 -0.72
C ILE A 140 -2.06 -5.77 0.21
N ARG A 141 -0.88 -5.74 0.82
CA ARG A 141 -0.50 -4.70 1.75
C ARG A 141 0.49 -3.77 1.06
N ILE A 142 -0.03 -2.60 0.70
CA ILE A 142 0.74 -1.53 0.10
C ILE A 142 1.16 -0.57 1.22
N CYS A 143 2.37 -0.77 1.73
CA CYS A 143 2.97 0.20 2.65
C CYS A 143 3.59 1.33 1.81
N MET A 144 3.10 2.56 1.96
CA MET A 144 3.55 3.72 1.17
C MET A 144 5.05 3.96 1.33
N VAL A 145 5.61 3.81 2.53
CA VAL A 145 7.06 3.82 2.85
C VAL A 145 7.33 3.16 4.21
N MET A 146 8.58 2.85 4.55
CA MET A 146 8.99 2.42 5.90
C MET A 146 9.31 3.61 6.82
N PHE A 147 9.58 4.79 6.25
CA PHE A 147 9.94 6.00 6.98
C PHE A 147 8.69 6.75 7.44
N ILE A 148 8.30 6.54 8.71
CA ILE A 148 7.37 7.33 9.56
C ILE A 148 5.99 7.66 8.97
N PHE A 149 5.67 7.27 7.74
CA PHE A 149 4.35 7.54 7.17
C PHE A 149 3.32 6.71 7.92
N PRO A 150 2.33 7.35 8.56
CA PRO A 150 1.47 6.70 9.54
C PRO A 150 0.53 5.69 8.88
N PHE A 151 0.32 5.80 7.57
CA PHE A 151 -0.70 5.05 6.87
C PHE A 151 -0.19 3.80 6.17
N ARG A 152 -1.02 2.76 6.25
CA ARG A 152 -0.84 1.48 5.58
C ARG A 152 -2.09 1.17 4.82
N LEU A 153 -1.95 0.89 3.53
CA LEU A 153 -3.07 0.49 2.70
C LEU A 153 -3.11 -1.04 2.61
N SER A 154 -4.27 -1.62 2.88
CA SER A 154 -4.47 -3.07 2.84
C SER A 154 -5.74 -3.37 2.06
N TYR A 155 -5.61 -4.16 1.00
CA TYR A 155 -6.71 -4.73 0.24
C TYR A 155 -6.97 -6.14 0.74
N PHE A 156 -8.23 -6.58 0.77
CA PHE A 156 -8.64 -7.91 1.21
C PHE A 156 -9.36 -8.68 0.12
#